data_AF-A0A2T5HUC8-F1
#
_entry.id   AF-A0A2T5HUC8-F1
#
_cell.length_a   1.000
_cell.length_b   1.000
_cell.length_c   1.000
_cell.angle_alpha   90.00
_cell.angle_beta   90.00
_cell.angle_gamma   90.00
#
_symmetry.space_group_name_H-M   'P 1'
#
loop_
_entity.id
_entity.type
_entity.pdbx_description
1 polymer ?
#
loop_
_entity_poly.entity_id
_entity_poly.type
_entity_poly.pdbx_seq_one_letter_code
_entity_poly.pdbx_strand_id
1 'polypeptide(L)'
;MKPTDLTLSSAVLFIALAQPGLAQNAPLPKLGPNAIPVTQATEYLRSAPAPDYWAFAEFVKPQFTTSACGVASVTAAINGLAGLPANAEDTVMTQPDLLEAVGDAHWSEISAEGGDGVMFDELVTYATEALPVAGLEGYAVSIFKPTDNSAESLATLRHWLALNEESADDAMLVYFNQGVVTGDWDGPHVSVIGAYDAAKDAVLILEVDQEWYIPYWTPAPVLLEAMLKPTSDEHGVLEGQTGGFVRLAPAN
;
A
#
# COMPACT_ATOMS: atom_id res chain seq x y z
N MET A 1 86.27 40.19 -6.17
CA MET A 1 85.65 40.40 -4.84
C MET A 1 84.14 40.37 -5.06
N LYS A 2 83.44 39.42 -4.42
CA LYS A 2 81.95 39.29 -4.40
C LYS A 2 81.32 40.56 -3.76
N PRO A 3 80.02 40.88 -3.97
CA PRO A 3 78.91 39.92 -3.90
C PRO A 3 77.82 40.04 -4.97
N THR A 4 77.19 38.87 -5.13
CA THR A 4 75.89 38.55 -5.72
C THR A 4 74.75 39.06 -4.84
N ASP A 5 73.76 39.75 -5.42
CA ASP A 5 72.46 39.98 -4.80
C ASP A 5 71.36 39.21 -5.52
N LEU A 6 70.72 38.38 -4.72
CA LEU A 6 69.66 37.43 -5.00
C LEU A 6 68.34 38.16 -4.76
N THR A 7 67.53 38.39 -5.79
CA THR A 7 66.14 38.89 -5.62
C THR A 7 65.16 37.74 -5.76
N LEU A 8 64.50 37.45 -4.64
CA LEU A 8 63.45 36.45 -4.44
C LEU A 8 62.21 36.80 -5.29
N SER A 9 61.80 35.91 -6.20
CA SER A 9 60.45 35.94 -6.78
C SER A 9 59.46 35.38 -5.77
N SER A 10 58.60 36.23 -5.22
CA SER A 10 57.43 35.81 -4.43
C SER A 10 56.36 35.25 -5.37
N ALA A 11 56.24 33.93 -5.43
CA ALA A 11 55.08 33.25 -6.03
C ALA A 11 53.92 33.33 -5.04
N VAL A 12 52.89 34.12 -5.35
CA VAL A 12 51.62 34.14 -4.61
C VAL A 12 50.83 32.89 -5.02
N LEU A 13 50.83 31.90 -4.14
CA LEU A 13 50.01 30.70 -4.26
C LEU A 13 48.57 31.05 -3.88
N PHE A 14 47.70 31.27 -4.88
CA PHE A 14 46.26 31.35 -4.67
C PHE A 14 45.75 29.96 -4.30
N ILE A 15 45.52 29.72 -3.01
CA ILE A 15 44.76 28.57 -2.53
C ILE A 15 43.29 28.85 -2.86
N ALA A 16 42.79 28.23 -3.93
CA ALA A 16 41.37 28.17 -4.20
C ALA A 16 40.71 27.37 -3.07
N LEU A 17 40.04 28.07 -2.15
CA LEU A 17 39.14 27.46 -1.19
C LEU A 17 37.97 26.88 -1.98
N ALA A 18 38.02 25.58 -2.25
CA ALA A 18 36.86 24.82 -2.72
C ALA A 18 35.80 24.92 -1.63
N GLN A 19 34.80 25.77 -1.85
CA GLN A 19 33.62 25.76 -0.99
C GLN A 19 32.98 24.38 -1.12
N PRO A 20 32.62 23.72 -0.01
CA PRO A 20 31.77 22.54 -0.09
C PRO A 20 30.47 23.01 -0.72
N GLY A 21 30.25 22.62 -1.98
CA GLY A 21 28.97 22.80 -2.64
C GLY A 21 27.92 22.18 -1.75
N LEU A 22 26.97 22.99 -1.29
CA LEU A 22 25.72 22.50 -0.71
C LEU A 22 25.15 21.54 -1.75
N ALA A 23 25.25 20.24 -1.48
CA ALA A 23 24.50 19.24 -2.23
C ALA A 23 23.04 19.64 -2.07
N GLN A 24 22.47 20.26 -3.10
CA GLN A 24 21.02 20.41 -3.21
C GLN A 24 20.48 18.98 -3.16
N ASN A 25 19.71 18.67 -2.12
CA ASN A 25 19.02 17.39 -2.03
C ASN A 25 18.23 17.22 -3.33
N ALA A 26 18.66 16.30 -4.19
CA ALA A 26 17.92 15.96 -5.37
C ALA A 26 16.51 15.53 -4.93
N PRO A 27 15.45 15.88 -5.70
CA PRO A 27 14.11 15.42 -5.38
C PRO A 27 14.12 13.88 -5.26
N LEU A 28 13.46 13.36 -4.24
CA LEU A 28 13.32 11.93 -4.03
C LEU A 28 12.51 11.31 -5.20
N PRO A 29 12.80 10.06 -5.60
CA PRO A 29 11.96 9.35 -6.55
C PRO A 29 10.56 9.12 -5.95
N LYS A 30 9.52 9.07 -6.79
CA LYS A 30 8.15 8.87 -6.30
C LYS A 30 7.96 7.50 -5.63
N LEU A 31 8.58 6.47 -6.20
CA LEU A 31 8.68 5.15 -5.56
C LEU A 31 10.14 4.93 -5.18
N GLY A 32 10.37 4.67 -3.90
CA GLY A 32 11.65 4.33 -3.31
C GLY A 32 12.16 2.96 -3.76
N PRO A 33 13.32 2.52 -3.25
CA PRO A 33 13.98 1.29 -3.70
C PRO A 33 13.18 0.01 -3.41
N ASN A 34 12.18 0.09 -2.53
CA ASN A 34 11.37 -1.04 -2.12
C ASN A 34 10.09 -1.22 -2.96
N ALA A 35 9.83 -0.33 -3.93
CA ALA A 35 8.64 -0.39 -4.76
C ALA A 35 9.00 -0.28 -6.24
N ILE A 36 8.56 -1.27 -7.03
CA ILE A 36 8.72 -1.26 -8.49
C ILE A 36 7.34 -1.10 -9.12
N PRO A 37 7.06 -0.02 -9.86
CA PRO A 37 5.75 0.18 -10.46
C PRO A 37 5.39 -0.96 -11.41
N VAL A 38 4.13 -1.37 -11.42
CA VAL A 38 3.63 -2.52 -12.19
C VAL A 38 3.96 -2.43 -13.69
N THR A 39 4.03 -1.20 -14.22
CA THR A 39 4.37 -0.92 -15.62
C THR A 39 5.82 -1.24 -15.98
N GLN A 40 6.70 -1.41 -14.99
CA GLN A 40 8.10 -1.79 -15.17
C GLN A 40 8.39 -3.26 -14.83
N ALA A 41 7.54 -3.90 -14.02
CA ALA A 41 7.65 -5.31 -13.63
C ALA A 41 6.39 -6.08 -14.06
N THR A 42 6.29 -6.38 -15.36
CA THR A 42 5.09 -6.97 -15.96
C THR A 42 5.18 -8.48 -16.13
N GLU A 43 6.33 -9.09 -15.87
CA GLU A 43 6.61 -10.47 -16.30
C GLU A 43 5.66 -11.47 -15.64
N TYR A 44 5.37 -11.30 -14.35
CA TYR A 44 4.46 -12.18 -13.61
C TYR A 44 3.06 -12.14 -14.21
N LEU A 45 2.47 -10.96 -14.35
CA LEU A 45 1.12 -10.77 -14.91
C LEU A 45 0.99 -11.24 -16.37
N ARG A 46 2.09 -11.34 -17.10
CA ARG A 46 2.11 -11.81 -18.49
C ARG A 46 2.30 -13.32 -18.64
N SER A 47 2.71 -14.01 -17.58
CA SER A 47 3.14 -15.42 -17.66
C SER A 47 2.52 -16.33 -16.60
N ALA A 48 2.01 -15.77 -15.50
CA ALA A 48 1.29 -16.46 -14.45
C ALA A 48 -0.22 -16.18 -14.55
N PRO A 49 -1.08 -17.01 -13.92
CA PRO A 49 -2.52 -16.78 -13.89
C PRO A 49 -2.90 -15.43 -13.26
N ALA A 50 -2.29 -15.04 -12.13
CA ALA A 50 -2.58 -13.80 -11.40
C ALA A 50 -4.10 -13.58 -11.20
N PRO A 51 -4.82 -14.55 -10.60
CA PRO A 51 -6.28 -14.56 -10.58
C PRO A 51 -6.87 -13.28 -9.97
N ASP A 52 -6.33 -12.85 -8.83
CA ASP A 52 -6.73 -11.62 -8.14
C ASP A 52 -6.51 -10.37 -9.00
N TYR A 53 -5.37 -10.28 -9.68
CA TYR A 53 -5.09 -9.12 -10.53
C TYR A 53 -6.20 -8.93 -11.55
N TRP A 54 -6.61 -10.00 -12.23
CA TRP A 54 -7.65 -9.93 -13.24
C TRP A 54 -9.06 -9.72 -12.66
N ALA A 55 -9.31 -10.21 -11.44
CA ALA A 55 -10.58 -10.02 -10.76
C ALA A 55 -10.74 -8.61 -10.20
N PHE A 56 -9.69 -8.02 -9.61
CA PHE A 56 -9.80 -6.81 -8.79
C PHE A 56 -9.29 -5.53 -9.48
N ALA A 57 -8.32 -5.60 -10.41
CA ALA A 57 -7.66 -4.40 -10.93
C ALA A 57 -8.61 -3.38 -11.56
N GLU A 58 -9.67 -3.84 -12.24
CA GLU A 58 -10.66 -2.95 -12.87
C GLU A 58 -11.66 -2.33 -11.86
N PHE A 59 -11.77 -2.87 -10.65
CA PHE A 59 -12.63 -2.37 -9.58
C PHE A 59 -11.90 -1.48 -8.58
N VAL A 60 -10.56 -1.49 -8.58
CA VAL A 60 -9.76 -0.55 -7.79
C VAL A 60 -9.88 0.84 -8.39
N LYS A 61 -10.54 1.74 -7.66
CA LYS A 61 -10.72 3.16 -8.02
C LYS A 61 -9.96 4.06 -7.05
N PRO A 62 -9.61 5.29 -7.46
CA PRO A 62 -9.05 6.28 -6.56
C PRO A 62 -9.94 6.45 -5.32
N GLN A 63 -9.34 6.50 -4.12
CA GLN A 63 -10.04 6.92 -2.92
C GLN A 63 -10.66 8.30 -3.12
N PHE A 64 -11.91 8.49 -2.71
CA PHE A 64 -12.65 9.72 -3.02
C PHE A 64 -12.29 10.91 -2.10
N THR A 65 -11.57 10.67 -1.01
CA THR A 65 -10.98 11.66 -0.09
C THR A 65 -9.59 11.22 0.31
N THR A 66 -8.82 12.09 0.98
CA THR A 66 -7.52 11.73 1.56
C THR A 66 -7.59 10.69 2.69
N SER A 67 -8.79 10.39 3.21
CA SER A 67 -9.01 9.51 4.37
C SER A 67 -9.84 8.26 4.06
N ALA A 68 -10.19 8.06 2.78
CA ALA A 68 -11.09 6.99 2.33
C ALA A 68 -10.37 5.72 1.80
N CYS A 69 -9.09 5.52 2.09
CA CYS A 69 -8.34 4.34 1.61
C CYS A 69 -9.00 3.00 2.03
N GLY A 70 -9.56 2.95 3.25
CA GLY A 70 -10.34 1.81 3.74
C GLY A 70 -11.61 1.57 2.91
N VAL A 71 -12.41 2.61 2.64
CA VAL A 71 -13.63 2.51 1.82
C VAL A 71 -13.27 2.04 0.41
N ALA A 72 -12.29 2.69 -0.22
CA ALA A 72 -11.85 2.35 -1.58
C ALA A 72 -11.44 0.89 -1.70
N SER A 73 -10.68 0.39 -0.72
CA SER A 73 -10.18 -0.99 -0.71
C SER A 73 -11.30 -1.99 -0.49
N VAL A 74 -12.21 -1.74 0.47
CA VAL A 74 -13.36 -2.61 0.72
C VAL A 74 -14.30 -2.63 -0.49
N THR A 75 -14.61 -1.47 -1.08
CA THR A 75 -15.43 -1.39 -2.31
C THR A 75 -14.79 -2.17 -3.46
N ALA A 76 -13.48 -2.06 -3.67
CA ALA A 76 -12.79 -2.79 -4.72
C ALA A 76 -12.85 -4.32 -4.50
N ALA A 77 -12.64 -4.77 -3.26
CA ALA A 77 -12.70 -6.18 -2.91
C ALA A 77 -14.10 -6.78 -3.13
N ILE A 78 -15.16 -6.16 -2.58
CA ILE A 78 -16.52 -6.70 -2.74
C ILE A 78 -16.98 -6.66 -4.20
N ASN A 79 -16.60 -5.63 -4.97
CA ASN A 79 -16.91 -5.58 -6.40
C ASN A 79 -16.18 -6.65 -7.19
N GLY A 80 -14.91 -6.93 -6.90
CA GLY A 80 -14.18 -8.00 -7.58
C GLY A 80 -14.73 -9.38 -7.26
N LEU A 81 -15.15 -9.61 -6.01
CA LEU A 81 -15.81 -10.85 -5.59
C LEU A 81 -17.21 -11.02 -6.21
N ALA A 82 -17.99 -9.95 -6.29
CA ALA A 82 -19.31 -9.96 -6.92
C ALA A 82 -19.24 -10.03 -8.46
N GLY A 83 -18.16 -9.51 -9.03
CA GLY A 83 -17.94 -9.39 -10.47
C GLY A 83 -18.79 -8.30 -11.14
N LEU A 84 -18.75 -8.27 -12.47
CA LEU A 84 -19.56 -7.35 -13.26
C LEU A 84 -21.06 -7.71 -13.14
N PRO A 85 -21.95 -6.75 -12.82
CA PRO A 85 -23.38 -7.00 -12.83
C PRO A 85 -23.88 -7.53 -14.17
N ALA A 86 -24.85 -8.45 -14.13
CA ALA A 86 -25.32 -9.17 -15.31
C ALA A 86 -26.19 -8.32 -16.25
N ASN A 87 -26.94 -7.35 -15.71
CA ASN A 87 -27.86 -6.52 -16.49
C ASN A 87 -27.26 -5.14 -16.78
N ALA A 88 -27.69 -4.52 -17.87
CA ALA A 88 -27.12 -3.25 -18.34
C ALA A 88 -27.52 -2.05 -17.46
N GLU A 89 -28.63 -2.17 -16.74
CA GLU A 89 -29.15 -1.18 -15.80
C GLU A 89 -28.49 -1.26 -14.41
N ASP A 90 -27.88 -2.39 -14.09
CA ASP A 90 -27.23 -2.60 -12.80
C ASP A 90 -25.84 -1.96 -12.80
N THR A 91 -25.59 -1.09 -11.84
CA THR A 91 -24.32 -0.37 -11.70
C THR A 91 -23.34 -1.16 -10.83
N VAL A 92 -22.05 -1.03 -11.13
CA VAL A 92 -20.98 -1.43 -10.20
C VAL A 92 -21.03 -0.52 -8.97
N MET A 93 -20.87 -1.08 -7.77
CA MET A 93 -20.97 -0.34 -6.52
C MET A 93 -19.89 0.74 -6.42
N THR A 94 -20.28 1.97 -6.07
CA THR A 94 -19.32 3.05 -5.80
C THR A 94 -18.98 3.13 -4.31
N GLN A 95 -17.91 3.87 -3.97
CA GLN A 95 -17.50 4.07 -2.58
C GLN A 95 -18.59 4.79 -1.74
N PRO A 96 -19.25 5.87 -2.24
CA PRO A 96 -20.40 6.44 -1.55
C PRO A 96 -21.59 5.49 -1.41
N ASP A 97 -21.91 4.70 -2.44
CA ASP A 97 -23.01 3.73 -2.37
C ASP A 97 -22.74 2.68 -1.28
N LEU A 98 -21.49 2.23 -1.13
CA LEU A 98 -21.10 1.31 -0.07
C LEU A 98 -21.33 1.92 1.32
N LEU A 99 -20.87 3.16 1.54
CA LEU A 99 -21.06 3.86 2.82
C LEU A 99 -22.55 4.04 3.14
N GLU A 100 -23.36 4.41 2.15
CA GLU A 100 -24.81 4.55 2.32
C GLU A 100 -25.47 3.20 2.63
N ALA A 101 -25.09 2.14 1.93
CA ALA A 101 -25.67 0.81 2.10
C ALA A 101 -25.32 0.18 3.46
N VAL A 102 -24.08 0.35 3.93
CA VAL A 102 -23.66 -0.09 5.26
C VAL A 102 -24.30 0.78 6.35
N GLY A 103 -24.40 2.09 6.11
CA GLY A 103 -25.12 3.01 6.98
C GLY A 103 -24.44 3.30 8.32
N ASP A 104 -23.13 3.03 8.43
CA ASP A 104 -22.34 3.37 9.62
C ASP A 104 -21.91 4.85 9.57
N ALA A 105 -22.42 5.63 10.51
CA ALA A 105 -22.16 7.06 10.58
C ALA A 105 -20.70 7.40 10.96
N HIS A 106 -20.07 6.56 11.80
CA HIS A 106 -18.68 6.74 12.21
C HIS A 106 -17.75 6.47 11.02
N TRP A 107 -17.99 5.40 10.25
CA TRP A 107 -17.21 5.11 9.05
C TRP A 107 -17.29 6.25 8.03
N SER A 108 -18.50 6.80 7.85
CA SER A 108 -18.74 7.94 6.98
C SER A 108 -17.99 9.19 7.45
N GLU A 109 -17.95 9.44 8.77
CA GLU A 109 -17.25 10.59 9.37
C GLU A 109 -15.73 10.48 9.21
N ILE A 110 -15.12 9.35 9.59
CA ILE A 110 -13.67 9.18 9.54
C ILE A 110 -13.13 9.05 8.10
N SER A 111 -13.98 8.67 7.14
CA SER A 111 -13.64 8.61 5.72
C SER A 111 -13.89 9.91 4.96
N ALA A 112 -14.52 10.91 5.58
CA ALA A 112 -14.72 12.21 4.96
C ALA A 112 -13.38 12.92 4.73
N GLU A 113 -13.40 14.00 3.94
CA GLU A 113 -12.20 14.79 3.68
C GLU A 113 -11.64 15.36 5.00
N GLY A 114 -10.35 15.08 5.26
CA GLY A 114 -9.70 15.44 6.52
C GLY A 114 -10.14 14.62 7.74
N GLY A 115 -10.88 13.52 7.53
CA GLY A 115 -11.18 12.55 8.59
C GLY A 115 -9.95 11.74 8.99
N ASP A 116 -10.06 11.00 10.09
CA ASP A 116 -8.92 10.27 10.66
C ASP A 116 -8.49 9.05 9.83
N GLY A 117 -9.34 8.55 8.94
CA GLY A 117 -9.17 7.23 8.34
C GLY A 117 -9.51 6.11 9.32
N VAL A 118 -9.12 4.87 8.98
CA VAL A 118 -9.54 3.67 9.74
C VAL A 118 -8.39 3.07 10.56
N MET A 119 -8.70 2.57 11.75
CA MET A 119 -7.86 1.62 12.49
C MET A 119 -7.96 0.22 11.87
N PHE A 120 -7.04 -0.67 12.23
CA PHE A 120 -7.07 -2.05 11.74
C PHE A 120 -8.37 -2.78 12.12
N ASP A 121 -8.80 -2.65 13.38
CA ASP A 121 -10.00 -3.36 13.87
C ASP A 121 -11.30 -2.77 13.27
N GLU A 122 -11.29 -1.47 12.95
CA GLU A 122 -12.36 -0.82 12.19
C GLU A 122 -12.41 -1.33 10.75
N LEU A 123 -11.25 -1.48 10.08
CA LEU A 123 -11.19 -2.10 8.76
C LEU A 123 -11.80 -3.52 8.77
N VAL A 124 -11.50 -4.33 9.79
CA VAL A 124 -12.08 -5.67 9.95
C VAL A 124 -13.60 -5.61 10.11
N THR A 125 -14.08 -4.67 10.93
CA THR A 125 -15.51 -4.44 11.18
C THR A 125 -16.21 -4.07 9.87
N TYR A 126 -15.71 -3.05 9.18
CA TYR A 126 -16.33 -2.55 7.94
C TYR A 126 -16.23 -3.53 6.78
N ALA A 127 -15.13 -4.28 6.65
CA ALA A 127 -15.04 -5.37 5.70
C ALA A 127 -16.11 -6.45 5.96
N THR A 128 -16.41 -6.73 7.23
CA THR A 128 -17.46 -7.69 7.62
C THR A 128 -18.86 -7.16 7.31
N GLU A 129 -19.12 -5.90 7.65
CA GLU A 129 -20.42 -5.24 7.41
C GLU A 129 -20.71 -5.03 5.91
N ALA A 130 -19.66 -4.89 5.09
CA ALA A 130 -19.77 -4.78 3.64
C ALA A 130 -20.22 -6.07 2.93
N LEU A 131 -20.01 -7.25 3.53
CA LEU A 131 -20.37 -8.53 2.91
C LEU A 131 -21.88 -8.67 2.61
N PRO A 132 -22.80 -8.49 3.57
CA PRO A 132 -24.23 -8.64 3.30
C PRO A 132 -24.78 -7.61 2.31
N VAL A 133 -24.25 -6.37 2.30
CA VAL A 133 -24.71 -5.35 1.34
C VAL A 133 -24.27 -5.64 -0.09
N ALA A 134 -23.21 -6.45 -0.25
CA ALA A 134 -22.72 -6.93 -1.54
C ALA A 134 -23.33 -8.27 -1.99
N GLY A 135 -24.25 -8.85 -1.21
CA GLY A 135 -24.80 -10.19 -1.49
C GLY A 135 -23.79 -11.33 -1.29
N LEU A 136 -22.83 -11.12 -0.38
CA LEU A 136 -21.77 -12.07 -0.04
C LEU A 136 -22.03 -12.68 1.36
N GLU A 137 -23.28 -12.99 1.72
CA GLU A 137 -23.62 -13.54 3.04
C GLU A 137 -22.99 -14.92 3.32
N GLY A 138 -22.56 -15.61 2.26
CA GLY A 138 -21.80 -16.85 2.33
C GLY A 138 -20.30 -16.66 2.56
N TYR A 139 -19.81 -15.43 2.78
CA TYR A 139 -18.40 -15.11 3.03
C TYR A 139 -18.15 -14.77 4.50
N ALA A 140 -16.89 -14.85 4.91
CA ALA A 140 -16.41 -14.47 6.22
C ALA A 140 -15.07 -13.72 6.12
N VAL A 141 -14.80 -12.90 7.13
CA VAL A 141 -13.52 -12.21 7.29
C VAL A 141 -12.58 -13.01 8.18
N SER A 142 -11.34 -13.16 7.75
CA SER A 142 -10.24 -13.72 8.53
C SER A 142 -9.04 -12.77 8.53
N ILE A 143 -8.25 -12.79 9.60
CA ILE A 143 -7.17 -11.82 9.81
C ILE A 143 -5.83 -12.48 10.04
N PHE A 144 -4.77 -11.79 9.58
CA PHE A 144 -3.40 -12.02 10.00
C PHE A 144 -2.78 -10.70 10.40
N LYS A 145 -2.46 -10.54 11.68
CA LYS A 145 -1.83 -9.34 12.24
C LYS A 145 -0.49 -9.72 12.87
N PRO A 146 0.64 -9.59 12.16
CA PRO A 146 1.95 -9.96 12.70
C PRO A 146 2.32 -9.05 13.88
N THR A 147 3.03 -9.60 14.86
CA THR A 147 3.47 -8.86 16.06
C THR A 147 4.99 -8.76 16.18
N ASP A 148 5.73 -9.45 15.31
CA ASP A 148 7.19 -9.40 15.23
C ASP A 148 7.71 -9.63 13.81
N ASN A 149 8.99 -9.32 13.58
CA ASN A 149 9.69 -9.55 12.32
C ASN A 149 10.42 -10.91 12.32
N SER A 150 9.85 -11.93 12.96
CA SER A 150 10.46 -13.26 13.00
C SER A 150 10.35 -13.99 11.66
N ALA A 151 11.20 -15.00 11.47
CA ALA A 151 11.11 -15.88 10.31
C ALA A 151 9.77 -16.63 10.25
N GLU A 152 9.11 -16.86 11.40
CA GLU A 152 7.80 -17.49 11.49
C GLU A 152 6.68 -16.54 11.02
N SER A 153 6.72 -15.28 11.45
CA SER A 153 5.81 -14.24 10.96
C SER A 153 5.94 -14.05 9.46
N LEU A 154 7.16 -14.04 8.93
CA LEU A 154 7.40 -13.95 7.49
C LEU A 154 6.93 -15.20 6.73
N ALA A 155 7.14 -16.39 7.28
CA ALA A 155 6.61 -17.62 6.67
C ALA A 155 5.07 -17.63 6.65
N THR A 156 4.44 -17.13 7.71
CA THR A 156 2.98 -16.99 7.78
C THR A 156 2.47 -15.97 6.77
N LEU A 157 3.12 -14.80 6.66
CA LEU A 157 2.80 -13.80 5.64
C LEU A 157 2.84 -14.40 4.23
N ARG A 158 3.92 -15.12 3.88
CA ARG A 158 4.04 -15.79 2.58
C ARG A 158 2.98 -16.87 2.36
N HIS A 159 2.57 -17.58 3.41
CA HIS A 159 1.50 -18.57 3.32
C HIS A 159 0.16 -17.91 2.99
N TRP A 160 -0.17 -16.79 3.64
CA TRP A 160 -1.39 -16.02 3.33
C TRP A 160 -1.37 -15.50 1.89
N LEU A 161 -0.24 -14.94 1.44
CA LEU A 161 -0.08 -14.45 0.08
C LEU A 161 -0.20 -15.57 -0.97
N ALA A 162 0.40 -16.73 -0.70
CA ALA A 162 0.29 -17.89 -1.56
C ALA A 162 -1.15 -18.40 -1.62
N LEU A 163 -1.86 -18.44 -0.49
CA LEU A 163 -3.27 -18.84 -0.41
C LEU A 163 -4.17 -17.91 -1.24
N ASN A 164 -3.94 -16.60 -1.17
CA ASN A 164 -4.68 -15.61 -1.98
C ASN A 164 -4.50 -15.87 -3.48
N GLU A 165 -3.25 -16.10 -3.90
CA GLU A 165 -2.89 -16.31 -5.31
C GLU A 165 -3.43 -17.63 -5.90
N GLU A 166 -4.03 -18.52 -5.10
CA GLU A 166 -4.58 -19.81 -5.57
C GLU A 166 -5.82 -19.64 -6.45
N SER A 167 -6.64 -18.60 -6.21
CA SER A 167 -7.94 -18.42 -6.83
C SER A 167 -8.33 -16.95 -6.94
N ALA A 168 -9.50 -16.65 -7.50
CA ALA A 168 -10.13 -15.32 -7.40
C ALA A 168 -11.40 -15.36 -6.52
N ASP A 169 -11.57 -16.44 -5.75
CA ASP A 169 -12.77 -16.67 -4.93
C ASP A 169 -12.66 -15.94 -3.57
N ASP A 170 -11.51 -15.35 -3.27
CA ASP A 170 -11.24 -14.56 -2.09
C ASP A 170 -10.58 -13.22 -2.45
N ALA A 171 -10.67 -12.26 -1.54
CA ALA A 171 -10.01 -10.97 -1.65
C ALA A 171 -9.18 -10.71 -0.40
N MET A 172 -8.02 -10.09 -0.55
CA MET A 172 -7.16 -9.74 0.57
C MET A 172 -6.84 -8.25 0.56
N LEU A 173 -7.26 -7.58 1.62
CA LEU A 173 -6.87 -6.22 1.94
C LEU A 173 -5.57 -6.27 2.75
N VAL A 174 -4.75 -5.25 2.58
CA VAL A 174 -3.55 -5.03 3.37
C VAL A 174 -3.62 -3.69 4.07
N TYR A 175 -3.43 -3.70 5.39
CA TYR A 175 -3.17 -2.52 6.20
C TYR A 175 -1.67 -2.46 6.46
N PHE A 176 -1.01 -1.35 6.13
CA PHE A 176 0.44 -1.23 6.22
C PHE A 176 0.88 0.22 6.31
N ASN A 177 2.10 0.49 6.79
CA ASN A 177 2.70 1.81 6.69
C ASN A 177 3.24 2.03 5.26
N GLN A 178 2.64 2.96 4.51
CA GLN A 178 2.98 3.20 3.10
C GLN A 178 4.41 3.71 2.92
N GLY A 179 4.94 4.46 3.89
CA GLY A 179 6.27 5.06 3.84
C GLY A 179 7.40 4.02 3.88
N VAL A 180 7.20 2.86 4.50
CA VAL A 180 8.17 1.76 4.47
C VAL A 180 8.36 1.22 3.05
N VAL A 181 7.29 1.21 2.26
CA VAL A 181 7.27 0.66 0.91
C VAL A 181 7.67 1.72 -0.13
N THR A 182 7.07 2.91 -0.06
CA THR A 182 7.25 3.96 -1.06
C THR A 182 8.40 4.90 -0.75
N GLY A 183 8.79 5.05 0.53
CA GLY A 183 9.82 5.99 0.97
C GLY A 183 9.39 7.46 1.00
N ASP A 184 8.08 7.75 0.88
CA ASP A 184 7.50 9.10 0.81
C ASP A 184 6.66 9.42 2.07
N TRP A 185 5.35 9.22 2.03
CA TRP A 185 4.43 9.54 3.14
C TRP A 185 4.47 8.46 4.24
N ASP A 186 4.76 8.86 5.47
CA ASP A 186 4.92 7.96 6.61
C ASP A 186 3.64 7.81 7.42
N GLY A 187 2.68 7.04 6.91
CA GLY A 187 1.43 6.79 7.61
C GLY A 187 0.77 5.46 7.25
N PRO A 188 -0.26 5.08 8.02
CA PRO A 188 -1.03 3.87 7.78
C PRO A 188 -1.87 4.01 6.53
N HIS A 189 -1.95 2.93 5.77
CA HIS A 189 -2.66 2.88 4.51
C HIS A 189 -3.33 1.53 4.31
N VAL A 190 -4.41 1.53 3.53
CA VAL A 190 -5.16 0.32 3.18
C VAL A 190 -5.22 0.20 1.66
N SER A 191 -4.95 -1.00 1.16
CA SER A 191 -5.02 -1.31 -0.27
C SER A 191 -5.39 -2.78 -0.50
N VAL A 192 -5.48 -3.22 -1.75
CA VAL A 192 -5.84 -4.59 -2.14
C VAL A 192 -4.60 -5.34 -2.64
N ILE A 193 -4.40 -6.58 -2.22
CA ILE A 193 -3.39 -7.47 -2.79
C ILE A 193 -3.86 -7.95 -4.16
N GLY A 194 -3.05 -7.70 -5.19
CA GLY A 194 -3.38 -8.08 -6.57
C GLY A 194 -2.65 -9.30 -7.09
N ALA A 195 -1.49 -9.65 -6.52
CA ALA A 195 -0.78 -10.86 -6.88
C ALA A 195 0.38 -11.16 -5.92
N TYR A 196 0.83 -12.42 -5.90
CA TYR A 196 2.08 -12.83 -5.25
C TYR A 196 2.99 -13.65 -6.17
N ASP A 197 4.14 -13.08 -6.52
CA ASP A 197 5.22 -13.78 -7.22
C ASP A 197 6.11 -14.50 -6.21
N ALA A 198 5.78 -15.77 -5.92
CA ALA A 198 6.54 -16.60 -4.98
C ALA A 198 8.00 -16.85 -5.41
N ALA A 199 8.32 -16.75 -6.71
CA ALA A 199 9.68 -16.96 -7.21
C ALA A 199 10.57 -15.73 -6.94
N LYS A 200 9.99 -14.53 -6.97
CA LYS A 200 10.66 -13.27 -6.62
C LYS A 200 10.44 -12.83 -5.19
N ASP A 201 9.58 -13.53 -4.44
CA ASP A 201 9.15 -13.16 -3.09
C ASP A 201 8.59 -11.73 -3.05
N ALA A 202 7.73 -11.40 -4.03
CA ALA A 202 7.22 -10.06 -4.26
C ALA A 202 5.70 -10.04 -4.35
N VAL A 203 5.09 -8.99 -3.82
CA VAL A 203 3.65 -8.80 -3.71
C VAL A 203 3.24 -7.58 -4.51
N LEU A 204 2.20 -7.70 -5.34
CA LEU A 204 1.60 -6.58 -6.04
C LEU A 204 0.51 -5.96 -5.16
N ILE A 205 0.65 -4.67 -4.87
CA ILE A 205 -0.37 -3.86 -4.20
C ILE A 205 -1.14 -3.07 -5.26
N LEU A 206 -2.46 -3.26 -5.31
CA LEU A 206 -3.37 -2.52 -6.19
C LEU A 206 -3.82 -1.22 -5.50
N GLU A 207 -3.03 -0.19 -5.74
CA GLU A 207 -3.13 1.08 -5.03
C GLU A 207 -4.46 1.81 -5.29
N VAL A 208 -5.09 2.25 -4.21
CA VAL A 208 -6.31 3.09 -4.17
C VAL A 208 -5.97 4.56 -4.03
N ASP A 209 -4.78 4.92 -3.53
CA ASP A 209 -4.27 6.29 -3.48
C ASP A 209 -3.71 6.73 -4.84
N GLN A 210 -4.59 6.74 -5.84
CA GLN A 210 -4.22 6.94 -7.24
C GLN A 210 -3.97 8.40 -7.63
N GLU A 211 -4.18 9.35 -6.70
CA GLU A 211 -3.65 10.70 -6.86
C GLU A 211 -2.11 10.68 -6.84
N TRP A 212 -1.53 9.82 -6.02
CA TRP A 212 -0.09 9.79 -5.78
C TRP A 212 0.63 8.63 -6.45
N TYR A 213 0.00 7.46 -6.53
CA TYR A 213 0.68 6.23 -6.94
C TYR A 213 -0.12 5.41 -7.95
N ILE A 214 0.56 4.49 -8.61
CA ILE A 214 -0.05 3.40 -9.39
C ILE A 214 0.29 2.09 -8.69
N PRO A 215 -0.34 0.95 -9.05
CA PRO A 215 0.04 -0.33 -8.49
C PRO A 215 1.53 -0.62 -8.60
N TYR A 216 2.10 -1.23 -7.56
CA TYR A 216 3.53 -1.51 -7.48
C TYR A 216 3.80 -2.84 -6.78
N TRP A 217 4.94 -3.43 -7.12
CA TRP A 217 5.49 -4.62 -6.48
C TRP A 217 6.39 -4.23 -5.33
N THR A 218 6.27 -4.91 -4.19
CA THR A 218 7.16 -4.79 -3.03
C THR A 218 7.60 -6.18 -2.54
N PRO A 219 8.83 -6.35 -2.02
CA PRO A 219 9.24 -7.62 -1.42
C PRO A 219 8.39 -7.99 -0.20
N ALA A 220 8.07 -9.27 -0.03
CA ALA A 220 7.30 -9.76 1.12
C ALA A 220 7.94 -9.40 2.49
N PRO A 221 9.27 -9.42 2.68
CA PRO A 221 9.89 -8.96 3.92
C PRO A 221 9.67 -7.47 4.19
N VAL A 222 9.66 -6.63 3.16
CA VAL A 222 9.37 -5.19 3.30
C VAL A 222 7.90 -5.00 3.69
N LEU A 223 6.98 -5.77 3.09
CA LEU A 223 5.58 -5.69 3.47
C LEU A 223 5.36 -6.08 4.94
N LEU A 224 6.08 -7.10 5.44
CA LEU A 224 6.06 -7.45 6.87
C LEU A 224 6.55 -6.27 7.74
N GLU A 225 7.68 -5.65 7.38
CA GLU A 225 8.18 -4.47 8.07
C GLU A 225 7.15 -3.31 8.06
N ALA A 226 6.46 -3.13 6.93
CA ALA A 226 5.42 -2.12 6.78
C ALA A 226 4.20 -2.39 7.66
N MET A 227 3.80 -3.66 7.84
CA MET A 227 2.73 -4.03 8.78
C MET A 227 3.14 -3.82 10.24
N LEU A 228 4.41 -4.01 10.56
CA LEU A 228 4.91 -3.93 11.93
C LEU A 228 5.25 -2.51 12.38
N LYS A 229 5.48 -1.59 11.44
CA LYS A 229 5.81 -0.20 11.78
C LYS A 229 4.61 0.47 12.44
N PRO A 230 4.70 0.88 13.72
CA PRO A 230 3.63 1.62 14.35
C PRO A 230 3.49 3.00 13.69
N THR A 231 2.25 3.42 13.49
CA THR A 231 1.94 4.80 13.10
C THR A 231 2.48 5.80 14.12
N SER A 232 3.09 6.89 13.64
CA SER A 232 3.60 8.00 14.45
C SER A 232 2.48 8.77 15.16
N ASP A 233 2.85 9.53 16.19
CA ASP A 233 1.96 10.39 16.98
C ASP A 233 1.31 11.53 16.18
N GLU A 234 1.92 11.92 15.05
CA GLU A 234 1.39 12.94 14.15
C GLU A 234 0.04 12.59 13.51
N HIS A 235 -0.35 11.31 13.52
CA HIS A 235 -1.63 10.81 12.99
C HIS A 235 -2.71 10.65 14.07
N GLY A 236 -2.53 11.27 15.24
CA GLY A 236 -3.57 11.42 16.25
C GLY A 236 -4.14 10.08 16.72
N VAL A 237 -5.42 9.83 16.44
CA VAL A 237 -6.11 8.60 16.90
C VAL A 237 -5.49 7.32 16.34
N LEU A 238 -4.75 7.41 15.23
CA LEU A 238 -4.08 6.28 14.61
C LEU A 238 -2.71 5.99 15.23
N GLU A 239 -2.22 6.77 16.20
CA GLU A 239 -0.93 6.54 16.86
C GLU A 239 -0.80 5.09 17.35
N GLY A 240 0.33 4.45 17.02
CA GLY A 240 0.63 3.10 17.46
C GLY A 240 -0.10 1.99 16.70
N GLN A 241 -1.00 2.32 15.77
CA GLN A 241 -1.64 1.31 14.92
C GLN A 241 -0.59 0.54 14.12
N THR A 242 -0.80 -0.76 14.02
CA THR A 242 -0.01 -1.70 13.21
C THR A 242 -0.97 -2.46 12.29
N GLY A 243 -0.41 -2.95 11.20
CA GLY A 243 -1.14 -3.52 10.09
C GLY A 243 -1.14 -5.05 10.03
N GLY A 244 -1.60 -5.54 8.89
CA GLY A 244 -1.84 -6.96 8.64
C GLY A 244 -2.71 -7.18 7.42
N PHE A 245 -3.16 -8.41 7.24
CA PHE A 245 -4.13 -8.78 6.22
C PHE A 245 -5.55 -8.91 6.79
N VAL A 246 -6.51 -8.50 5.98
CA VAL A 246 -7.94 -8.76 6.16
C VAL A 246 -8.43 -9.48 4.91
N ARG A 247 -8.76 -10.77 5.03
CA ARG A 247 -9.16 -11.63 3.92
C ARG A 247 -10.65 -11.91 3.97
N LEU A 248 -11.34 -11.65 2.87
CA LEU A 248 -12.74 -11.95 2.63
C LEU A 248 -12.79 -13.23 1.79
N ALA A 249 -13.35 -14.31 2.31
CA ALA A 249 -13.39 -15.60 1.63
C ALA A 249 -14.69 -16.35 1.94
N PRO A 250 -15.10 -17.36 1.14
CA PRO A 250 -16.26 -18.18 1.45
C PRO A 250 -16.19 -18.77 2.87
N ALA A 251 -17.29 -18.68 3.58
CA ALA A 251 -17.47 -19.33 4.88
C ALA A 251 -17.55 -20.85 4.66
N ASN A 252 -16.64 -21.58 5.30
CA ASN A 252 -16.65 -23.06 5.29
C ASN A 252 -17.83 -23.64 6.06
#